data_AF-A0A1F2QWB8-F1
#
_entry.id   AF-A0A1F2QWB8-F1
#
_cell.length_a   1.000
_cell.length_b   1.000
_cell.length_c   1.000
_cell.angle_alpha   90.00
_cell.angle_beta   90.00
_cell.angle_gamma   90.00
#
_symmetry.space_group_name_H-M   'P 1'
#
loop_
_entity.id
_entity.type
_entity.pdbx_description
1 polymer ?
#
loop_
_entity_poly.entity_id
_entity_poly.type
_entity_poly.pdbx_seq_one_letter_code
_entity_poly.pdbx_strand_id
1 'polypeptide(L)'
;MAWHQSKWFRILVVLVGLLLVALLAAPYLLSIDRYRSTIVEQLEKETGRDIEIEKLRLHFLPGLHVQVVNLRVKNPRGFPEGDTVVVESVNIGLAFWPLLKRQVEISSIGIDDVEINLLGNEQGQTNTGLRRRARPAAKKPAGEAPAVEVTRVGAVSVSDVKISSGTFWSRERRIYPAWEVKGINLEVEGVDLADPQWLRKLEAGVDLSTIEVTTPSLKEPLRFADGEIEVKNNAAGGDFTLALGELRADGTVKVADLEKPVADFTLKMEELDVSQVAALAAEKPKGAGAGPGGGGEGAGGSGKLLARGTVEVGKIIIPPLSAENVKGNVRLYGNRLEVDPFTVDFYGGRTQGTAYVDLAQAAMPARVNARVQGVNVAQAVAAASPGAKGKLTGTFESDARLNVPLGAKDLMSALTGDGTFAVRNGTFPGMNLEGTLAGMAKFLQMEVPKGDTKFSYFGGDFRIASQRVHSRNLDLKAETLEASLGGSFGFDQTLSYTGSGLLTGKPSAEQQQQKKDDNPLGGLRRVFGQVARQTIGQMRVPFSVTGTFQDPKFLLVGSPTPVR
;
A
#
# COMPACT_ATOMS: atom_id res chain seq x y z
N MET A 1 -26.66 42.96 -63.24
CA MET A 1 -25.24 42.97 -63.64
C MET A 1 -24.54 41.84 -62.93
N ALA A 2 -23.85 40.95 -63.65
CA ALA A 2 -23.27 39.77 -63.06
C ALA A 2 -21.98 40.12 -62.30
N TRP A 3 -22.01 40.02 -60.97
CA TRP A 3 -20.92 40.32 -60.04
C TRP A 3 -19.53 39.73 -60.40
N HIS A 4 -19.50 38.64 -61.16
CA HIS A 4 -18.27 37.94 -61.59
C HIS A 4 -17.56 38.60 -62.79
N GLN A 5 -18.19 39.59 -63.44
CA GLN A 5 -17.63 40.32 -64.60
C GLN A 5 -16.90 41.62 -64.21
N SER A 6 -16.95 42.01 -62.93
CA SER A 6 -16.23 43.19 -62.43
C SER A 6 -14.71 43.01 -62.55
N LYS A 7 -14.02 44.00 -63.14
CA LYS A 7 -12.54 44.02 -63.23
C LYS A 7 -11.89 43.83 -61.85
N TRP A 8 -12.49 44.42 -60.81
CA TRP A 8 -12.03 44.30 -59.43
C TRP A 8 -12.20 42.88 -58.86
N PHE A 9 -13.28 42.18 -59.24
CA PHE A 9 -13.48 40.79 -58.83
C PHE A 9 -12.45 39.85 -59.48
N ARG A 10 -12.13 40.06 -60.76
CA ARG A 10 -11.07 39.27 -61.44
C ARG A 10 -9.68 39.52 -60.87
N ILE A 11 -9.36 40.77 -60.53
CA ILE A 11 -8.10 41.12 -59.85
C ILE A 11 -8.02 40.47 -58.46
N LEU A 12 -9.12 40.49 -57.70
CA LEU A 12 -9.21 39.84 -56.40
C LEU A 12 -9.00 38.31 -56.51
N VAL A 13 -9.65 37.65 -57.46
CA VAL A 13 -9.50 36.20 -57.68
C VAL A 13 -8.07 35.84 -58.11
N VAL A 14 -7.44 36.65 -58.97
CA VAL A 14 -6.03 36.44 -59.38
C VAL A 14 -5.08 36.66 -58.20
N LEU A 15 -5.29 37.67 -57.37
CA LEU A 15 -4.48 37.92 -56.18
C LEU A 15 -4.63 36.82 -55.14
N VAL A 16 -5.85 36.35 -54.88
CA VAL A 16 -6.12 35.22 -53.98
C VAL A 16 -5.51 33.93 -54.54
N GLY A 17 -5.60 33.71 -55.85
CA GLY A 17 -4.96 32.57 -56.53
C GLY A 17 -3.43 32.62 -56.46
N LEU A 18 -2.81 33.78 -56.68
CA LEU A 18 -1.35 33.98 -56.54
C LEU A 18 -0.89 33.81 -55.10
N LEU A 19 -1.67 34.30 -54.14
CA LEU A 19 -1.40 34.09 -52.71
C LEU A 19 -1.48 32.60 -52.36
N LEU A 20 -2.49 31.87 -52.85
CA LEU A 20 -2.61 30.43 -52.68
C LEU A 20 -1.45 29.67 -53.30
N VAL A 21 -1.04 29.99 -54.53
CA VAL A 21 0.11 29.37 -55.20
C VAL A 21 1.41 29.70 -54.47
N ALA A 22 1.60 30.94 -54.02
CA ALA A 22 2.76 31.33 -53.22
C ALA A 22 2.78 30.61 -51.86
N LEU A 23 1.64 30.42 -51.21
CA LEU A 23 1.52 29.69 -49.94
C LEU A 23 1.82 28.18 -50.14
N LEU A 24 1.39 27.61 -51.26
CA LEU A 24 1.69 26.22 -51.65
C LEU A 24 3.16 26.02 -52.06
N ALA A 25 3.80 27.04 -52.64
CA ALA A 25 5.20 27.01 -53.05
C ALA A 25 6.18 27.40 -51.92
N ALA A 26 5.75 28.20 -50.93
CA ALA A 26 6.55 28.64 -49.79
C ALA A 26 7.27 27.51 -49.02
N PRO A 27 6.65 26.36 -48.68
CA PRO A 27 7.35 25.27 -48.00
C PRO A 27 8.47 24.63 -48.82
N TYR A 28 8.43 24.75 -50.16
CA TYR A 28 9.51 24.28 -51.05
C TYR A 28 10.67 25.28 -51.17
N LEU A 29 10.40 26.58 -50.94
CA LEU A 29 11.40 27.65 -51.05
C LEU A 29 12.09 27.95 -49.70
N LEU A 30 11.48 27.59 -48.58
CA LEU A 30 11.95 27.86 -47.22
C LEU A 30 12.26 26.55 -46.46
N SER A 31 13.42 25.94 -46.73
CA SER A 31 13.89 24.75 -45.99
C SER A 31 14.36 25.11 -44.58
N ILE A 32 13.46 25.01 -43.60
CA ILE A 32 13.79 25.25 -42.19
C ILE A 32 14.79 24.23 -41.63
N ASP A 33 14.88 23.04 -42.24
CA ASP A 33 15.83 21.97 -41.87
C ASP A 33 17.30 22.42 -41.89
N ARG A 34 17.64 23.47 -42.66
CA ARG A 34 19.00 24.03 -42.68
C ARG A 34 19.44 24.57 -41.31
N TYR A 35 18.50 24.95 -40.45
CA TYR A 35 18.78 25.47 -39.10
C TYR A 35 18.90 24.36 -38.06
N ARG A 36 18.60 23.11 -38.41
CA ARG A 36 18.65 21.95 -37.51
C ARG A 36 19.98 21.85 -36.79
N SER A 37 21.10 21.88 -37.51
CA SER A 37 22.44 21.74 -36.92
C SER A 37 22.76 22.86 -35.93
N THR A 38 22.37 24.10 -36.23
CA THR A 38 22.58 25.24 -35.31
C THR A 38 21.72 25.12 -34.05
N ILE A 39 20.47 24.67 -34.18
CA ILE A 39 19.57 24.45 -33.04
C ILE A 39 20.12 23.32 -32.16
N VAL A 40 20.52 22.20 -32.76
CA VAL A 40 21.17 21.09 -32.04
C VAL A 40 22.39 21.59 -31.28
N GLU A 41 23.34 22.26 -31.94
CA GLU A 41 24.55 22.76 -31.30
C GLU A 41 24.26 23.71 -30.12
N GLN A 42 23.25 24.58 -30.25
CA GLN A 42 22.82 25.46 -29.16
C GLN A 42 22.20 24.67 -28.00
N LEU A 43 21.32 23.71 -28.28
CA LEU A 43 20.71 22.88 -27.27
C LEU A 43 21.75 22.01 -26.56
N GLU A 44 22.69 21.41 -27.26
CA GLU A 44 23.78 20.61 -26.66
C GLU A 44 24.68 21.46 -25.77
N LYS A 45 24.97 22.69 -26.19
CA LYS A 45 25.79 23.65 -25.42
C LYS A 45 25.11 24.09 -24.12
N GLU A 46 23.81 24.34 -24.15
CA GLU A 46 23.03 24.77 -22.98
C GLU A 46 22.69 23.59 -22.04
N THR A 47 22.33 22.43 -22.59
CA THR A 47 21.93 21.24 -21.82
C THR A 47 23.12 20.38 -21.36
N GLY A 48 24.25 20.46 -22.07
CA GLY A 48 25.39 19.56 -21.88
C GLY A 48 25.08 18.09 -22.21
N ARG A 49 24.09 17.86 -23.09
CA ARG A 49 23.65 16.54 -23.56
C ARG A 49 23.86 16.44 -25.07
N ASP A 50 24.01 15.21 -25.54
CA ASP A 50 24.03 14.89 -26.97
C ASP A 50 22.57 14.79 -27.44
N ILE A 51 22.23 15.56 -28.48
CA ILE A 51 20.86 15.77 -28.94
C ILE A 51 20.78 15.48 -30.43
N GLU A 52 19.82 14.63 -30.80
CA GLU A 52 19.51 14.34 -32.19
C GLU A 52 18.13 14.88 -32.54
N ILE A 53 18.02 15.48 -33.72
CA ILE A 53 16.76 15.86 -34.34
C ILE A 53 16.80 15.24 -35.74
N GLU A 54 15.77 14.48 -36.12
CA GLU A 54 15.73 13.89 -37.46
C GLU A 54 15.46 14.96 -38.51
N LYS A 55 14.40 15.74 -38.33
CA LYS A 55 13.95 16.72 -39.33
C LYS A 55 13.19 17.89 -38.74
N LEU A 56 13.34 19.07 -39.35
CA LEU A 56 12.45 20.21 -39.13
C LEU A 56 11.54 20.44 -40.33
N ARG A 57 10.24 20.59 -40.10
CA ARG A 57 9.24 20.90 -41.14
C ARG A 57 8.53 22.21 -40.83
N LEU A 58 8.20 22.95 -41.88
CA LEU A 58 7.40 24.17 -41.79
C LEU A 58 6.08 23.93 -42.51
N HIS A 59 4.98 24.15 -41.82
CA HIS A 59 3.63 24.02 -42.36
C HIS A 59 2.89 25.35 -42.23
N PHE A 60 2.04 25.65 -43.21
CA PHE A 60 1.35 26.95 -43.31
C PHE A 60 -0.17 26.86 -43.16
N LEU A 61 -0.76 25.66 -43.27
CA LEU A 61 -2.19 25.42 -43.18
C LEU A 61 -2.46 24.31 -42.15
N PRO A 62 -3.46 24.46 -41.26
CA PRO A 62 -4.39 25.58 -41.09
C PRO A 62 -3.77 26.84 -40.44
N GLY A 63 -2.53 26.78 -39.96
CA GLY A 63 -1.76 27.91 -39.45
C GLY A 63 -0.25 27.69 -39.57
N LEU A 64 0.54 28.75 -39.37
CA LEU A 64 2.00 28.68 -39.44
C LEU A 64 2.56 27.93 -38.23
N HIS A 65 3.18 26.78 -38.45
CA HIS A 65 3.81 26.01 -37.38
C HIS A 65 5.10 25.33 -37.83
N VAL A 66 6.03 25.18 -36.89
CA VAL A 66 7.28 24.44 -37.06
C VAL A 66 7.13 23.11 -36.35
N GLN A 67 7.29 22.01 -37.09
CA GLN A 67 7.31 20.67 -36.55
C GLN A 67 8.75 20.18 -36.43
N VAL A 68 9.16 19.80 -35.22
CA VAL A 68 10.37 19.02 -34.93
C VAL A 68 9.99 17.55 -34.96
N VAL A 69 10.66 16.76 -35.79
CA VAL A 69 10.41 15.32 -35.93
C VAL A 69 11.53 14.54 -35.23
N ASN A 70 11.13 13.62 -34.36
CA ASN A 70 11.97 12.62 -33.69
C ASN A 70 13.15 13.29 -32.97
N LEU A 71 12.83 14.04 -31.93
CA LEU A 71 13.79 14.65 -31.03
C LEU A 71 14.25 13.61 -29.99
N ARG A 72 15.55 13.40 -29.88
CA ARG A 72 16.15 12.45 -28.94
C ARG A 72 17.23 13.12 -28.12
N VAL A 73 17.18 12.89 -26.81
CA VAL A 73 18.22 13.30 -25.87
C VAL A 73 18.92 12.04 -25.38
N LYS A 74 20.20 11.90 -25.72
CA LYS A 74 20.98 10.71 -25.39
C LYS A 74 21.25 10.59 -23.90
N ASN A 75 21.39 9.36 -23.44
CA ASN A 75 21.91 9.06 -22.11
C ASN A 75 23.30 9.69 -21.91
N PRO A 76 23.58 10.28 -20.74
CA PRO A 76 24.91 10.79 -20.45
C PRO A 76 25.93 9.66 -20.27
N ARG A 77 27.22 10.03 -20.36
CA ARG A 77 28.32 9.10 -20.07
C ARG A 77 28.15 8.44 -18.70
N GLY A 78 28.35 7.13 -18.64
CA GLY A 78 28.16 6.32 -17.42
C GLY A 78 26.85 5.54 -17.36
N PHE A 79 25.96 5.75 -18.34
CA PHE A 79 24.71 5.01 -18.54
C PHE A 79 24.79 4.18 -19.85
N PRO A 80 23.91 3.19 -20.05
CA PRO A 80 23.90 2.41 -21.28
C PRO A 80 23.56 3.27 -22.49
N GLU A 81 24.00 2.82 -23.68
CA GLU A 81 23.57 3.41 -24.94
C GLU A 81 22.03 3.43 -25.02
N GLY A 82 21.49 4.54 -25.52
CA GLY A 82 20.05 4.79 -25.57
C GLY A 82 19.72 6.24 -25.26
N ASP A 83 18.41 6.51 -25.20
CA ASP A 83 17.85 7.85 -25.11
C ASP A 83 17.22 8.05 -23.71
N THR A 84 17.52 9.17 -23.05
CA THR A 84 16.86 9.59 -21.80
C THR A 84 15.49 10.17 -22.09
N VAL A 85 15.35 10.91 -23.19
CA VAL A 85 14.07 11.49 -23.64
C VAL A 85 13.95 11.25 -25.14
N VAL A 86 12.81 10.76 -25.58
CA VAL A 86 12.40 10.67 -26.98
C VAL A 86 11.08 11.40 -27.12
N VAL A 87 10.96 12.21 -28.17
CA VAL A 87 9.72 12.88 -28.53
C VAL A 87 9.49 12.66 -30.02
N GLU A 88 8.36 12.06 -30.39
CA GLU A 88 8.05 11.80 -31.79
C GLU A 88 7.86 13.11 -32.56
N SER A 89 7.09 14.04 -32.00
CA SER A 89 6.92 15.34 -32.63
C SER A 89 6.71 16.49 -31.65
N VAL A 90 7.30 17.65 -31.98
CA VAL A 90 7.04 18.92 -31.29
C VAL A 90 6.50 19.91 -32.32
N ASN A 91 5.26 20.31 -32.16
CA ASN A 91 4.54 21.23 -33.04
C ASN A 91 4.48 22.63 -32.40
N ILE A 92 5.30 23.55 -32.89
CA ILE A 92 5.37 24.94 -32.39
C ILE A 92 4.57 25.84 -33.33
N GLY A 93 3.37 26.23 -32.90
CA GLY A 93 2.53 27.19 -33.59
C GLY A 93 3.05 28.62 -33.42
N LEU A 94 3.11 29.39 -34.50
CA LEU A 94 3.60 30.77 -34.51
C LEU A 94 2.49 31.73 -34.92
N ALA A 95 2.32 32.82 -34.18
CA ALA A 95 1.39 33.87 -34.54
C ALA A 95 1.89 34.62 -35.79
N PHE A 96 1.05 34.71 -36.84
CA PHE A 96 1.46 35.33 -38.10
C PHE A 96 1.67 36.85 -38.00
N TRP A 97 0.75 37.58 -37.38
CA TRP A 97 0.78 39.05 -37.34
C TRP A 97 2.01 39.64 -36.60
N PRO A 98 2.43 39.10 -35.44
CA PRO A 98 3.64 39.56 -34.75
C PRO A 98 4.94 39.36 -35.56
N LEU A 99 5.02 38.32 -36.40
CA LEU A 99 6.21 38.04 -37.22
C LEU A 99 6.50 39.16 -38.22
N LEU A 100 5.47 39.86 -38.73
CA LEU A 100 5.66 41.06 -39.58
C LEU A 100 6.36 42.21 -38.83
N LYS A 101 6.23 42.23 -37.50
CA LYS A 101 6.89 43.20 -36.60
C LYS A 101 8.20 42.65 -36.01
N ARG A 102 8.70 41.51 -36.50
CA ARG A 102 9.87 40.79 -35.97
C ARG A 102 9.71 40.33 -34.51
N GLN A 103 8.47 40.11 -34.06
CA GLN A 103 8.17 39.55 -32.75
C GLN A 103 7.75 38.10 -32.92
N VAL A 104 8.34 37.19 -32.13
CA VAL A 104 7.96 35.77 -32.14
C VAL A 104 7.06 35.51 -30.95
N GLU A 105 5.79 35.28 -31.25
CA GLU A 105 4.79 34.87 -30.27
C GLU A 105 4.35 33.45 -30.62
N ILE A 106 4.45 32.55 -29.63
CA ILE A 106 4.13 31.15 -29.80
C ILE A 106 2.64 30.99 -29.49
N SER A 107 1.85 30.62 -30.49
CA SER A 107 0.41 30.42 -30.30
C SER A 107 0.13 29.12 -29.55
N SER A 108 0.87 28.06 -29.85
CA SER A 108 0.71 26.75 -29.23
C SER A 108 2.02 25.96 -29.27
N ILE A 109 2.21 25.07 -28.31
CA ILE A 109 3.23 24.03 -28.33
C ILE A 109 2.53 22.70 -28.10
N GLY A 110 2.45 21.86 -29.13
CA GLY A 110 2.01 20.47 -29.02
C GLY A 110 3.22 19.55 -28.93
N ILE A 111 3.25 18.65 -27.95
CA ILE A 111 4.30 17.65 -27.79
C ILE A 111 3.62 16.29 -27.79
N ASP A 112 3.91 15.47 -28.79
CA ASP A 112 3.24 14.20 -29.00
C ASP A 112 4.23 13.04 -28.83
N ASP A 113 3.77 11.98 -28.17
CA ASP A 113 4.50 10.73 -27.88
C ASP A 113 5.85 10.98 -27.19
N VAL A 114 5.78 11.32 -25.91
CA VAL A 114 6.96 11.58 -25.08
C VAL A 114 7.35 10.33 -24.31
N GLU A 115 8.54 9.79 -24.56
CA GLU A 115 9.12 8.72 -23.76
C GLU A 115 10.27 9.24 -22.90
N ILE A 116 10.13 9.12 -21.57
CA ILE A 116 11.15 9.50 -20.60
C ILE A 116 11.66 8.23 -19.92
N ASN A 117 12.97 7.95 -20.07
CA ASN A 117 13.62 6.80 -19.48
C ASN A 117 14.49 7.26 -18.30
N LEU A 118 14.04 6.99 -17.08
CA LEU A 118 14.73 7.35 -15.84
C LEU A 118 15.59 6.16 -15.36
N LEU A 119 16.90 6.33 -15.37
CA LEU A 119 17.85 5.29 -14.93
C LEU A 119 18.66 5.78 -13.73
N GLY A 120 18.67 4.99 -12.66
CA GLY A 120 19.63 5.10 -11.57
C GLY A 120 20.78 4.09 -11.73
N ASN A 121 21.95 4.36 -11.17
CA ASN A 121 23.05 3.39 -11.11
C ASN A 121 23.41 2.98 -9.67
N GLU A 122 24.34 2.04 -9.52
CA GLU A 122 24.84 1.53 -8.22
C GLU A 122 25.37 2.62 -7.28
N GLN A 123 25.75 3.78 -7.82
CA GLN A 123 26.32 4.92 -7.09
C GLN A 123 25.26 5.96 -6.72
N GLY A 124 23.97 5.67 -6.95
CA GLY A 124 22.85 6.58 -6.70
C GLY A 124 22.80 7.77 -7.67
N GLN A 125 23.60 7.77 -8.74
CA GLN A 125 23.53 8.79 -9.78
C GLN A 125 22.39 8.46 -10.75
N THR A 126 21.75 9.49 -11.29
CA THR A 126 20.69 9.34 -12.30
C THR A 126 21.14 9.85 -13.67
N ASN A 127 20.56 9.29 -14.75
CA ASN A 127 20.80 9.78 -16.12
C ASN A 127 20.22 11.20 -16.35
N THR A 128 19.29 11.62 -15.50
CA THR A 128 18.70 12.97 -15.50
C THR A 128 19.53 14.02 -14.78
N GLY A 129 20.59 13.65 -14.06
CA GLY A 129 21.44 14.58 -13.32
C GLY A 129 22.07 15.64 -14.24
N LEU A 130 21.50 16.85 -14.24
CA LEU A 130 22.08 18.03 -14.89
C LEU A 130 23.27 18.49 -14.05
N ARG A 131 24.49 18.08 -14.41
CA ARG A 131 25.69 18.76 -13.92
C ARG A 131 25.73 20.14 -14.55
N ARG A 132 25.09 21.13 -13.90
CA ARG A 132 25.25 22.54 -14.24
C ARG A 132 26.71 22.91 -14.04
N ARG A 133 27.49 22.89 -15.13
CA ARG A 133 28.84 23.46 -15.13
C ARG A 133 28.63 24.97 -14.97
N ALA A 134 28.78 25.48 -13.75
CA ALA A 134 28.84 26.91 -13.52
C ALA A 134 30.08 27.44 -14.26
N ARG A 135 29.90 27.89 -15.50
CA ARG A 135 30.91 28.71 -16.17
C ARG A 135 30.84 30.08 -15.50
N PRO A 136 31.99 30.71 -15.16
CA PRO A 136 32.00 32.10 -14.77
C PRO A 136 31.24 32.87 -15.84
N ALA A 137 30.29 33.73 -15.44
CA ALA A 137 29.54 34.57 -16.36
C ALA A 137 30.55 35.32 -17.24
N ALA A 138 30.68 34.91 -18.50
CA ALA A 138 31.37 35.71 -19.48
C ALA A 138 30.57 37.02 -19.56
N LYS A 139 31.22 38.15 -19.27
CA LYS A 139 30.62 39.48 -19.49
C LYS A 139 30.10 39.50 -20.92
N LYS A 140 28.76 39.53 -21.08
CA LYS A 140 28.13 39.77 -22.37
C LYS A 140 28.70 41.08 -22.93
N PRO A 141 29.10 41.15 -24.21
CA PRO A 141 29.32 42.42 -24.87
C PRO A 141 28.03 43.25 -24.72
N ALA A 142 28.14 44.45 -24.14
CA ALA A 142 27.02 45.38 -24.09
C ALA A 142 26.74 45.84 -25.53
N GLY A 143 25.61 45.45 -26.11
CA GLY A 143 25.16 45.98 -27.39
C GLY A 143 24.33 45.06 -28.28
N GLU A 144 24.28 43.74 -28.02
CA GLU A 144 23.51 42.83 -28.88
C GLU A 144 22.22 42.41 -28.16
N ALA A 145 21.12 43.12 -28.48
CA ALA A 145 19.79 42.70 -28.08
C ALA A 145 19.49 41.33 -28.72
N PRO A 146 18.87 40.38 -28.00
CA PRO A 146 18.41 39.14 -28.62
C PRO A 146 17.51 39.51 -29.80
N ALA A 147 17.82 38.97 -30.99
CA ALA A 147 17.10 39.31 -32.22
C ALA A 147 15.63 38.87 -32.21
N VAL A 148 15.23 38.09 -31.19
CA VAL A 148 13.89 37.54 -30.97
C VAL A 148 13.70 37.31 -29.46
N GLU A 149 12.65 37.89 -28.86
CA GLU A 149 12.22 37.58 -27.49
C GLU A 149 10.91 36.78 -27.54
N VAL A 150 10.89 35.63 -26.88
CA VAL A 150 9.68 34.83 -26.68
C VAL A 150 9.05 35.27 -25.36
N THR A 151 7.93 35.97 -25.43
CA THR A 151 7.28 36.57 -24.26
C THR A 151 6.06 35.81 -23.78
N ARG A 152 5.29 35.21 -24.70
CA ARG A 152 4.05 34.50 -24.40
C ARG A 152 3.95 33.20 -25.20
N VAL A 153 3.42 32.18 -24.54
CA VAL A 153 3.01 30.92 -25.13
C VAL A 153 1.51 30.74 -24.87
N GLY A 154 0.70 30.68 -25.94
CA GLY A 154 -0.76 30.66 -25.84
C GLY A 154 -1.31 29.40 -25.15
N ALA A 155 -0.91 28.22 -25.62
CA ALA A 155 -1.25 26.94 -25.01
C ALA A 155 -0.09 25.94 -25.15
N VAL A 156 0.02 25.01 -24.21
CA VAL A 156 0.95 23.88 -24.25
C VAL A 156 0.15 22.61 -24.03
N SER A 157 0.17 21.70 -25.00
CA SER A 157 -0.42 20.37 -24.88
C SER A 157 0.68 19.32 -24.95
N VAL A 158 0.60 18.33 -24.07
CA VAL A 158 1.48 17.17 -24.06
C VAL A 158 0.61 15.93 -24.08
N SER A 159 0.81 15.08 -25.09
CA SER A 159 0.00 13.90 -25.34
C SER A 159 0.84 12.64 -25.16
N ASP A 160 0.22 11.59 -24.61
CA ASP A 160 0.76 10.23 -24.56
C ASP A 160 2.15 10.13 -23.92
N VAL A 161 2.34 10.80 -22.77
CA VAL A 161 3.61 10.68 -22.05
C VAL A 161 3.73 9.29 -21.42
N LYS A 162 4.87 8.66 -21.68
CA LYS A 162 5.34 7.43 -21.08
C LYS A 162 6.60 7.71 -20.27
N ILE A 163 6.57 7.36 -18.98
CA ILE A 163 7.72 7.47 -18.09
C ILE A 163 8.09 6.08 -17.61
N SER A 164 9.28 5.62 -17.94
CA SER A 164 9.84 4.37 -17.44
C SER A 164 10.94 4.64 -16.42
N SER A 165 11.04 3.79 -15.41
CA SER A 165 12.06 3.87 -14.37
C SER A 165 12.75 2.54 -14.16
N GLY A 166 14.07 2.56 -13.94
CA GLY A 166 14.85 1.36 -13.69
C GLY A 166 16.21 1.62 -13.08
N THR A 167 16.87 0.54 -12.65
CA THR A 167 18.24 0.56 -12.17
C THR A 167 19.16 -0.10 -13.19
N PHE A 168 20.21 0.61 -13.59
CA PHE A 168 21.28 0.09 -14.44
C PHE A 168 22.44 -0.45 -13.61
N TRP A 169 22.71 -1.75 -13.73
CA TRP A 169 23.88 -2.40 -13.15
C TRP A 169 25.00 -2.50 -14.17
N SER A 170 26.04 -1.70 -13.97
CA SER A 170 27.15 -1.55 -14.92
C SER A 170 27.98 -2.83 -15.09
N ARG A 171 28.07 -3.65 -14.04
CA ARG A 171 28.82 -4.93 -14.06
C ARG A 171 28.16 -5.94 -14.99
N GLU A 172 26.84 -5.98 -14.97
CA GLU A 172 26.01 -6.91 -15.76
C GLU A 172 25.56 -6.30 -17.09
N ARG A 173 25.78 -4.99 -17.27
CA ARG A 173 25.26 -4.19 -18.40
C ARG A 173 23.75 -4.42 -18.62
N ARG A 174 23.00 -4.50 -17.52
CA ARG A 174 21.57 -4.83 -17.52
C ARG A 174 20.75 -3.78 -16.79
N ILE A 175 19.56 -3.51 -17.32
CA ILE A 175 18.56 -2.63 -16.70
C ILE A 175 17.52 -3.50 -16.01
N TYR A 176 17.23 -3.18 -14.76
CA TYR A 176 16.15 -3.77 -13.97
C TYR A 176 15.01 -2.77 -13.90
N PRO A 177 13.87 -3.04 -14.56
CA PRO A 177 12.73 -2.13 -14.51
C PRO A 177 12.19 -2.05 -13.08
N ALA A 178 11.75 -0.86 -12.68
CA ALA A 178 11.15 -0.59 -11.38
C ALA A 178 9.66 -0.30 -11.52
N TRP A 179 9.31 0.65 -12.39
CA TRP A 179 7.93 1.03 -12.67
C TRP A 179 7.84 1.75 -14.02
N GLU A 180 6.65 1.76 -14.60
CA GLU A 180 6.32 2.47 -15.83
C GLU A 180 4.96 3.15 -15.65
N VAL A 181 4.84 4.39 -16.10
CA VAL A 181 3.59 5.15 -16.18
C VAL A 181 3.34 5.51 -17.64
N LYS A 182 2.12 5.32 -18.13
CA LYS A 182 1.70 5.61 -19.51
C LYS A 182 0.44 6.43 -19.55
N GLY A 183 0.22 7.12 -20.67
CA GLY A 183 -1.04 7.79 -20.99
C GLY A 183 -1.25 9.06 -20.18
N ILE A 184 -0.20 9.78 -19.79
CA ILE A 184 -0.37 11.09 -19.16
C ILE A 184 -0.60 12.10 -20.27
N ASN A 185 -1.72 12.81 -20.17
CA ASN A 185 -2.08 13.92 -21.05
C ASN A 185 -2.17 15.20 -20.22
N LEU A 186 -1.55 16.28 -20.69
CA LEU A 186 -1.49 17.56 -19.98
C LEU A 186 -1.85 18.68 -20.95
N GLU A 187 -2.75 19.55 -20.52
CA GLU A 187 -3.05 20.79 -21.21
C GLU A 187 -2.84 21.98 -20.28
N VAL A 188 -2.06 22.96 -20.75
CA VAL A 188 -1.72 24.19 -20.03
C VAL A 188 -2.11 25.37 -20.89
N GLU A 189 -2.88 26.30 -20.34
CA GLU A 189 -3.27 27.52 -21.04
C GLU A 189 -2.53 28.75 -20.50
N GLY A 190 -2.25 29.71 -21.38
CA GLY A 190 -1.89 31.08 -20.98
C GLY A 190 -0.54 31.22 -20.29
N VAL A 191 0.51 30.59 -20.80
CA VAL A 191 1.85 30.67 -20.21
C VAL A 191 2.54 32.00 -20.56
N ASP A 192 2.68 32.87 -19.56
CA ASP A 192 3.37 34.17 -19.68
C ASP A 192 4.81 34.07 -19.20
N LEU A 193 5.76 33.84 -20.12
CA LEU A 193 7.17 33.70 -19.80
C LEU A 193 7.83 35.02 -19.36
N ALA A 194 7.17 36.17 -19.56
CA ALA A 194 7.65 37.46 -19.07
C ALA A 194 7.43 37.62 -17.55
N ASP A 195 6.50 36.84 -16.96
CA ASP A 195 6.31 36.79 -15.52
C ASP A 195 7.31 35.82 -14.87
N PRO A 196 8.21 36.28 -13.97
CA PRO A 196 9.14 35.39 -13.27
C PRO A 196 8.47 34.30 -12.41
N GLN A 197 7.18 34.47 -12.08
CA GLN A 197 6.38 33.53 -11.30
C GLN A 197 5.39 32.73 -12.14
N TRP A 198 5.56 32.68 -13.46
CA TRP A 198 4.64 31.98 -14.37
C TRP A 198 4.33 30.55 -13.96
N LEU A 199 5.33 29.80 -13.44
CA LEU A 199 5.15 28.44 -12.92
C LEU A 199 4.12 28.36 -11.80
N ARG A 200 4.01 29.40 -10.96
CA ARG A 200 3.06 29.45 -9.86
C ARG A 200 1.66 29.86 -10.29
N LYS A 201 1.54 30.55 -11.44
CA LYS A 201 0.26 31.01 -12.00
C LYS A 201 -0.29 30.04 -13.06
N LEU A 202 0.40 28.93 -13.28
CA LEU A 202 0.04 27.93 -14.26
C LEU A 202 -1.33 27.34 -13.91
N GLU A 203 -2.20 27.29 -14.91
CA GLU A 203 -3.48 26.61 -14.86
C GLU A 203 -3.43 25.44 -15.83
N ALA A 204 -3.71 24.24 -15.35
CA ALA A 204 -3.68 23.02 -16.17
C ALA A 204 -4.69 21.99 -15.71
N GLY A 205 -5.26 21.27 -16.67
CA GLY A 205 -6.07 20.09 -16.46
C GLY A 205 -5.30 18.83 -16.81
N VAL A 206 -5.47 17.78 -16.01
CA VAL A 206 -4.91 16.45 -16.26
C VAL A 206 -6.03 15.43 -16.14
N ASP A 207 -6.43 14.86 -17.28
CA ASP A 207 -7.29 13.68 -17.32
C ASP A 207 -6.48 12.47 -16.85
N LEU A 208 -6.99 11.78 -15.83
CA LEU A 208 -6.34 10.60 -15.28
C LEU A 208 -6.79 9.31 -15.96
N SER A 209 -7.91 9.29 -16.68
CA SER A 209 -8.55 8.06 -17.20
C SER A 209 -7.67 7.23 -18.15
N THR A 210 -6.67 7.87 -18.76
CA THR A 210 -5.69 7.23 -19.65
C THR A 210 -4.44 6.73 -18.91
N ILE A 211 -4.28 7.08 -17.62
CA ILE A 211 -3.08 6.79 -16.84
C ILE A 211 -3.07 5.33 -16.38
N GLU A 212 -2.01 4.63 -16.80
CA GLU A 212 -1.72 3.26 -16.39
C GLU A 212 -0.34 3.17 -15.75
N VAL A 213 -0.26 2.55 -14.57
CA VAL A 213 0.98 2.31 -13.82
C VAL A 213 1.27 0.82 -13.77
N THR A 214 2.38 0.41 -14.36
CA THR A 214 2.86 -0.97 -14.38
C THR A 214 4.09 -1.13 -13.47
N THR A 215 4.16 -2.22 -12.70
CA THR A 215 5.34 -2.56 -11.91
C THR A 215 5.64 -4.06 -12.03
N PRO A 216 6.91 -4.50 -11.97
CA PRO A 216 7.24 -5.93 -11.99
C PRO A 216 6.71 -6.71 -10.79
N SER A 217 6.30 -6.03 -9.71
CA SER A 217 5.72 -6.62 -8.50
C SER A 217 4.22 -6.91 -8.60
N LEU A 218 3.53 -6.37 -9.60
CA LEU A 218 2.10 -6.56 -9.82
C LEU A 218 1.87 -7.27 -11.15
N LYS A 219 0.97 -8.27 -11.17
CA LYS A 219 0.59 -8.99 -12.41
C LYS A 219 -0.29 -8.13 -13.31
N GLU A 220 -1.07 -7.24 -12.72
CA GLU A 220 -1.98 -6.36 -13.40
C GLU A 220 -1.57 -4.90 -13.15
N PRO A 221 -1.79 -4.01 -14.11
CA PRO A 221 -1.48 -2.61 -13.94
C PRO A 221 -2.48 -1.92 -13.01
N LEU A 222 -2.01 -0.91 -12.27
CA LEU A 222 -2.86 0.03 -11.56
C LEU A 222 -3.35 1.07 -12.56
N ARG A 223 -4.67 1.22 -12.68
CA ARG A 223 -5.31 2.16 -13.60
C ARG A 223 -6.08 3.22 -12.83
N PHE A 224 -6.15 4.41 -13.40
CA PHE A 224 -7.15 5.39 -13.04
C PHE A 224 -8.36 5.15 -13.94
N ALA A 225 -9.43 4.58 -13.39
CA ALA A 225 -10.64 4.29 -14.14
C ALA A 225 -11.39 5.57 -14.55
N ASP A 226 -11.26 6.61 -13.74
CA ASP A 226 -11.80 7.94 -13.96
C ASP A 226 -11.05 8.95 -13.08
N GLY A 227 -11.15 10.23 -13.40
CA GLY A 227 -10.65 11.31 -12.56
C GLY A 227 -9.98 12.43 -13.34
N GLU A 228 -9.94 13.60 -12.69
CA GLU A 228 -9.33 14.81 -13.23
C GLU A 228 -8.55 15.51 -12.13
N ILE A 229 -7.36 16.01 -12.45
CA ILE A 229 -6.58 16.88 -11.56
C ILE A 229 -6.51 18.26 -12.18
N GLU A 230 -6.95 19.25 -11.41
CA GLU A 230 -6.74 20.65 -11.71
C GLU A 230 -5.48 21.14 -11.00
N VAL A 231 -4.63 21.83 -11.74
CA VAL A 231 -3.50 22.59 -11.22
C VAL A 231 -3.84 24.06 -11.33
N LYS A 232 -3.76 24.79 -10.22
CA LYS A 232 -3.99 26.24 -10.18
C LYS A 232 -3.26 26.85 -9.00
N ASN A 233 -2.63 28.01 -9.21
CA ASN A 233 -1.95 28.77 -8.16
C ASN A 233 -0.90 27.95 -7.36
N ASN A 234 -0.08 27.14 -8.04
CA ASN A 234 0.92 26.25 -7.44
C ASN A 234 0.34 25.16 -6.51
N ALA A 235 -0.97 24.93 -6.57
CA ALA A 235 -1.65 23.82 -5.92
C ALA A 235 -2.24 22.89 -6.98
N ALA A 236 -2.44 21.64 -6.61
CA ALA A 236 -3.15 20.67 -7.43
C ALA A 236 -4.21 19.96 -6.60
N GLY A 237 -5.30 19.53 -7.23
CA GLY A 237 -6.25 18.65 -6.56
C GLY A 237 -7.34 18.17 -7.48
N GLY A 238 -8.05 17.15 -7.01
CA GLY A 238 -9.13 16.54 -7.76
C GLY A 238 -9.55 15.21 -7.17
N ASP A 239 -10.51 14.61 -7.85
CA ASP A 239 -11.12 13.34 -7.48
C ASP A 239 -10.75 12.28 -8.53
N PHE A 240 -10.68 11.03 -8.10
CA PHE A 240 -10.27 9.93 -8.97
C PHE A 240 -10.82 8.59 -8.49
N THR A 241 -10.91 7.63 -9.40
CA THR A 241 -11.19 6.23 -9.08
C THR A 241 -10.03 5.36 -9.54
N LEU A 242 -9.38 4.67 -8.61
CA LEU A 242 -8.36 3.67 -8.91
C LEU A 242 -8.98 2.31 -9.18
N ALA A 243 -8.39 1.57 -10.10
CA ALA A 243 -8.70 0.18 -10.38
C ALA A 243 -7.43 -0.68 -10.43
N LEU A 244 -7.44 -1.81 -9.75
CA LEU A 244 -6.41 -2.85 -9.83
C LEU A 244 -7.10 -4.22 -9.91
N GLY A 245 -7.22 -4.74 -11.13
CA GLY A 245 -8.10 -5.88 -11.41
C GLY A 245 -9.56 -5.56 -11.09
N GLU A 246 -10.16 -6.34 -10.21
CA GLU A 246 -11.54 -6.13 -9.75
C GLU A 246 -11.65 -5.12 -8.60
N LEU A 247 -10.53 -4.77 -7.96
CA LEU A 247 -10.50 -3.82 -6.85
C LEU A 247 -10.72 -2.40 -7.36
N ARG A 248 -11.63 -1.66 -6.71
CA ARG A 248 -11.88 -0.25 -6.98
C ARG A 248 -11.76 0.59 -5.70
N ALA A 249 -11.18 1.77 -5.84
CA ALA A 249 -11.04 2.73 -4.74
C ALA A 249 -11.32 4.15 -5.23
N ASP A 250 -12.29 4.82 -4.63
CA ASP A 250 -12.57 6.23 -4.90
C ASP A 250 -11.72 7.10 -4.00
N GLY A 251 -11.16 8.17 -4.54
CA GLY A 251 -10.22 9.01 -3.83
C GLY A 251 -10.30 10.46 -4.19
N THR A 252 -9.78 11.27 -3.28
CA THR A 252 -9.54 12.69 -3.49
C THR A 252 -8.10 12.98 -3.14
N VAL A 253 -7.47 13.91 -3.86
CA VAL A 253 -6.10 14.34 -3.59
C VAL A 253 -6.00 15.85 -3.63
N LYS A 254 -5.14 16.40 -2.78
CA LYS A 254 -4.78 17.81 -2.77
C LYS A 254 -3.29 17.96 -2.48
N VAL A 255 -2.61 18.75 -3.28
CA VAL A 255 -1.24 19.17 -3.07
C VAL A 255 -1.25 20.69 -2.95
N ALA A 256 -0.94 21.21 -1.75
CA ALA A 256 -1.03 22.66 -1.49
C ALA A 256 0.12 23.48 -2.10
N ASP A 257 1.26 22.84 -2.37
CA ASP A 257 2.48 23.47 -2.89
C ASP A 257 3.24 22.48 -3.78
N LEU A 258 3.23 22.69 -5.10
CA LEU A 258 3.91 21.84 -6.08
C LEU A 258 5.44 21.97 -6.04
N GLU A 259 5.99 23.05 -5.46
CA GLU A 259 7.44 23.18 -5.22
C GLU A 259 7.89 22.30 -4.05
N LYS A 260 6.99 22.02 -3.09
CA LYS A 260 7.22 21.13 -1.94
C LYS A 260 6.06 20.14 -1.82
N PRO A 261 5.94 19.21 -2.78
CA PRO A 261 4.74 18.40 -2.90
C PRO A 261 4.60 17.47 -1.69
N VAL A 262 3.47 17.63 -1.00
CA VAL A 262 2.93 16.69 -0.01
C VAL A 262 1.46 16.49 -0.37
N ALA A 263 1.08 15.26 -0.67
CA ALA A 263 -0.29 14.93 -1.05
C ALA A 263 -1.15 14.68 0.20
N ASP A 264 -2.17 15.50 0.38
CA ASP A 264 -3.29 15.26 1.29
C ASP A 264 -4.34 14.43 0.54
N PHE A 265 -4.69 13.23 1.01
CA PHE A 265 -5.62 12.35 0.30
C PHE A 265 -6.71 11.76 1.18
N THR A 266 -7.81 11.34 0.55
CA THR A 266 -8.79 10.42 1.12
C THR A 266 -8.98 9.27 0.14
N LEU A 267 -9.03 8.03 0.63
CA LEU A 267 -9.33 6.85 -0.18
C LEU A 267 -10.46 6.06 0.48
N LYS A 268 -11.44 5.63 -0.32
CA LYS A 268 -12.59 4.84 0.09
C LYS A 268 -12.71 3.61 -0.78
N MET A 269 -12.90 2.46 -0.14
CA MET A 269 -13.13 1.18 -0.79
C MET A 269 -14.36 0.53 -0.16
N GLU A 270 -15.25 -0.03 -0.96
CA GLU A 270 -16.43 -0.71 -0.42
C GLU A 270 -16.03 -2.03 0.24
N GLU A 271 -15.29 -2.86 -0.50
CA GLU A 271 -14.86 -4.17 -0.07
C GLU A 271 -13.39 -4.43 -0.47
N LEU A 272 -12.64 -5.08 0.40
CA LEU A 272 -11.27 -5.52 0.16
C LEU A 272 -11.11 -6.99 0.54
N ASP A 273 -10.96 -7.86 -0.47
CA ASP A 273 -10.56 -9.25 -0.26
C ASP A 273 -9.04 -9.38 -0.35
N VAL A 274 -8.42 -9.73 0.78
CA VAL A 274 -6.96 -9.87 0.87
C VAL A 274 -6.44 -11.00 -0.03
N SER A 275 -7.27 -12.00 -0.35
CA SER A 275 -6.93 -13.09 -1.28
C SER A 275 -6.78 -12.58 -2.71
N GLN A 276 -7.62 -11.61 -3.12
CA GLN A 276 -7.51 -10.96 -4.44
C GLN A 276 -6.22 -10.13 -4.51
N VAL A 277 -5.88 -9.39 -3.45
CA VAL A 277 -4.61 -8.64 -3.37
C VAL A 277 -3.40 -9.58 -3.48
N ALA A 278 -3.42 -10.72 -2.80
CA ALA A 278 -2.35 -11.71 -2.88
C ALA A 278 -2.22 -12.32 -4.29
N ALA A 279 -3.34 -12.51 -5.00
CA ALA A 279 -3.34 -13.01 -6.37
C ALA A 279 -2.69 -12.02 -7.36
N LEU A 280 -2.80 -10.72 -7.10
CA LEU A 280 -2.22 -9.63 -7.90
C LEU A 280 -0.70 -9.50 -7.73
N ALA A 281 -0.10 -10.04 -6.68
CA ALA A 281 1.35 -10.03 -6.49
C ALA A 281 2.05 -10.94 -7.52
N ALA A 282 3.03 -10.40 -8.23
CA ALA A 282 3.86 -11.16 -9.15
C ALA A 282 4.82 -12.10 -8.39
N GLU A 283 5.06 -13.30 -8.93
CA GLU A 283 6.08 -14.18 -8.37
C GLU A 283 7.47 -13.54 -8.54
N LYS A 284 8.26 -13.49 -7.47
CA LYS A 284 9.66 -13.05 -7.56
C LYS A 284 10.40 -13.94 -8.58
N PRO A 285 11.02 -13.37 -9.64
CA PRO A 285 11.69 -14.16 -10.65
C PRO A 285 12.78 -15.04 -10.02
N LYS A 286 12.70 -16.36 -10.26
CA LYS A 286 13.75 -17.32 -9.89
C LYS A 286 15.02 -16.96 -10.67
N GLY A 287 16.05 -16.49 -9.97
CA GLY A 287 17.32 -16.06 -10.56
C GLY A 287 17.61 -14.56 -10.44
N ALA A 288 16.67 -13.76 -9.93
CA ALA A 288 17.04 -12.49 -9.30
C ALA A 288 17.74 -12.82 -7.98
N GLY A 289 19.05 -13.07 -8.07
CA GLY A 289 19.90 -13.03 -6.89
C GLY A 289 19.61 -11.75 -6.13
N ALA A 290 19.67 -11.83 -4.81
CA ALA A 290 19.80 -10.63 -4.00
C ALA A 290 21.06 -9.89 -4.48
N GLY A 291 20.93 -9.05 -5.50
CA GLY A 291 21.76 -7.87 -5.61
C GLY A 291 21.73 -7.24 -4.22
N PRO A 292 22.89 -6.83 -3.67
CA PRO A 292 22.94 -6.27 -2.32
C PRO A 292 21.79 -5.28 -2.25
N GLY A 293 20.88 -5.48 -1.28
CA GLY A 293 19.65 -4.72 -1.17
C GLY A 293 19.97 -3.28 -1.51
N GLY A 294 19.18 -2.68 -2.39
CA GLY A 294 19.36 -1.31 -2.84
C GLY A 294 19.21 -0.33 -1.67
N GLY A 295 20.14 -0.36 -0.73
CA GLY A 295 20.68 0.78 -0.01
C GLY A 295 21.63 1.55 -0.95
N GLY A 296 21.21 1.73 -2.20
CA GLY A 296 21.51 2.98 -2.86
C GLY A 296 20.68 4.01 -2.13
N GLU A 297 21.30 4.64 -1.13
CA GLU A 297 20.95 6.02 -0.76
C GLU A 297 21.01 6.87 -2.03
N GLY A 298 19.95 6.84 -2.82
CA GLY A 298 19.60 7.93 -3.71
C GLY A 298 19.32 9.10 -2.79
N ALA A 299 20.32 9.96 -2.61
CA ALA A 299 20.26 11.16 -1.80
C ALA A 299 19.02 11.99 -2.15
N GLY A 300 17.99 11.91 -1.29
CA GLY A 300 16.70 12.52 -1.55
C GLY A 300 15.57 12.28 -0.54
N GLY A 301 15.87 12.00 0.75
CA GLY A 301 14.90 12.20 1.85
C GLY A 301 14.38 10.96 2.55
N SER A 302 15.22 10.27 3.34
CA SER A 302 14.89 9.17 4.26
C SER A 302 14.01 9.58 5.47
N GLY A 303 13.17 10.59 5.30
CA GLY A 303 12.19 11.09 6.26
C GLY A 303 11.30 12.20 5.70
N LYS A 304 11.37 12.48 4.39
CA LYS A 304 10.47 13.46 3.76
C LYS A 304 9.08 12.86 3.68
N LEU A 305 8.10 13.58 4.24
CA LEU A 305 6.69 13.25 4.08
C LEU A 305 6.30 13.42 2.62
N LEU A 306 5.74 12.39 2.01
CA LEU A 306 5.30 12.38 0.61
C LEU A 306 3.78 12.53 0.52
N ALA A 307 3.06 11.84 1.41
CA ALA A 307 1.61 11.90 1.46
C ALA A 307 1.09 11.68 2.88
N ARG A 308 -0.09 12.22 3.17
CA ARG A 308 -0.86 11.92 4.38
C ARG A 308 -2.35 11.93 4.05
N GLY A 309 -3.13 11.11 4.73
CA GLY A 309 -4.52 10.98 4.36
C GLY A 309 -5.30 9.99 5.20
N THR A 310 -6.55 9.78 4.83
CA THR A 310 -7.42 8.78 5.43
C THR A 310 -7.72 7.68 4.43
N VAL A 311 -7.73 6.44 4.91
CA VAL A 311 -8.19 5.27 4.15
C VAL A 311 -9.39 4.70 4.89
N GLU A 312 -10.51 4.53 4.18
CA GLU A 312 -11.72 3.90 4.69
C GLU A 312 -12.06 2.67 3.84
N VAL A 313 -12.33 1.54 4.50
CA VAL A 313 -12.80 0.32 3.85
C VAL A 313 -14.08 -0.14 4.53
N GLY A 314 -15.15 -0.28 3.76
CA GLY A 314 -16.44 -0.73 4.29
C GLY A 314 -16.34 -2.11 4.92
N LYS A 315 -15.74 -3.06 4.19
CA LYS A 315 -15.57 -4.44 4.61
C LYS A 315 -14.24 -5.03 4.13
N ILE A 316 -13.52 -5.71 5.02
CA ILE A 316 -12.32 -6.49 4.69
C ILE A 316 -12.61 -7.96 4.88
N ILE A 317 -12.26 -8.77 3.88
CA ILE A 317 -12.38 -10.23 3.91
C ILE A 317 -10.99 -10.84 3.97
N ILE A 318 -10.74 -11.63 5.02
CA ILE A 318 -9.51 -12.39 5.24
C ILE A 318 -9.92 -13.83 5.53
N PRO A 319 -10.20 -14.65 4.52
CA PRO A 319 -10.88 -15.93 4.71
C PRO A 319 -10.23 -16.80 5.80
N PRO A 320 -11.01 -17.36 6.74
CA PRO A 320 -12.48 -17.34 6.83
C PRO A 320 -13.07 -16.14 7.60
N LEU A 321 -12.27 -15.15 7.96
CA LEU A 321 -12.64 -14.02 8.79
C LEU A 321 -13.07 -12.79 7.97
N SER A 322 -13.82 -11.89 8.62
CA SER A 322 -14.18 -10.60 8.05
C SER A 322 -14.20 -9.50 9.11
N ALA A 323 -13.97 -8.28 8.66
CA ALA A 323 -14.05 -7.07 9.47
C ALA A 323 -14.78 -5.97 8.70
N GLU A 324 -15.29 -4.99 9.42
CA GLU A 324 -16.12 -3.89 8.90
C GLU A 324 -15.63 -2.55 9.46
N ASN A 325 -16.07 -1.45 8.84
CA ASN A 325 -15.80 -0.07 9.29
C ASN A 325 -14.31 0.22 9.51
N VAL A 326 -13.47 -0.20 8.57
CA VAL A 326 -12.03 0.00 8.68
C VAL A 326 -11.69 1.43 8.34
N LYS A 327 -10.96 2.10 9.24
CA LYS A 327 -10.46 3.46 9.02
C LYS A 327 -9.02 3.57 9.48
N GLY A 328 -8.20 4.29 8.75
CA GLY A 328 -6.80 4.51 9.10
C GLY A 328 -6.28 5.86 8.65
N ASN A 329 -5.56 6.54 9.53
CA ASN A 329 -4.83 7.76 9.20
C ASN A 329 -3.42 7.39 8.73
N VAL A 330 -3.17 7.56 7.45
CA VAL A 330 -1.94 7.14 6.79
C VAL A 330 -0.97 8.32 6.66
N ARG A 331 0.32 8.06 6.91
CA ARG A 331 1.44 8.95 6.61
C ARG A 331 2.51 8.16 5.86
N LEU A 332 2.76 8.54 4.62
CA LEU A 332 3.74 7.92 3.74
C LEU A 332 4.99 8.80 3.65
N TYR A 333 6.13 8.19 3.95
CA TYR A 333 7.46 8.77 3.79
C TYR A 333 8.23 7.93 2.76
N GLY A 334 9.35 8.45 2.25
CA GLY A 334 10.16 7.74 1.25
C GLY A 334 10.65 6.34 1.65
N ASN A 335 10.71 6.02 2.94
CA ASN A 335 11.22 4.75 3.48
C ASN A 335 10.30 4.07 4.48
N ARG A 336 9.16 4.66 4.83
CA ARG A 336 8.25 4.09 5.84
C ARG A 336 6.80 4.51 5.60
N LEU A 337 5.91 3.65 6.07
CA LEU A 337 4.47 3.90 6.12
C LEU A 337 4.01 3.84 7.58
N GLU A 338 3.27 4.85 8.02
CA GLU A 338 2.68 4.91 9.35
C GLU A 338 1.16 4.94 9.22
N VAL A 339 0.46 4.16 10.03
CA VAL A 339 -1.01 4.21 10.18
C VAL A 339 -1.33 4.43 11.65
N ASP A 340 -1.79 5.64 11.98
CA ASP A 340 -1.96 6.05 13.38
C ASP A 340 -2.99 7.20 13.51
N PRO A 341 -4.16 6.96 14.13
CA PRO A 341 -4.68 5.65 14.55
C PRO A 341 -5.26 4.86 13.37
N PHE A 342 -5.43 3.55 13.57
CA PHE A 342 -6.40 2.75 12.82
C PHE A 342 -7.52 2.24 13.73
N THR A 343 -8.71 2.06 13.16
CA THR A 343 -9.88 1.44 13.80
C THR A 343 -10.49 0.39 12.89
N VAL A 344 -10.93 -0.72 13.47
CA VAL A 344 -11.54 -1.85 12.77
C VAL A 344 -12.63 -2.43 13.67
N ASP A 345 -13.84 -2.62 13.14
CA ASP A 345 -14.90 -3.31 13.86
C ASP A 345 -14.96 -4.78 13.37
N PHE A 346 -15.06 -5.74 14.29
CA PHE A 346 -15.25 -7.15 13.92
C PHE A 346 -15.98 -7.93 15.01
N TYR A 347 -16.93 -8.77 14.59
CA TYR A 347 -17.72 -9.64 15.46
C TYR A 347 -18.30 -8.91 16.70
N GLY A 348 -18.84 -7.71 16.49
CA GLY A 348 -19.44 -6.86 17.53
C GLY A 348 -18.44 -6.12 18.44
N GLY A 349 -17.13 -6.36 18.28
CA GLY A 349 -16.07 -5.66 18.98
C GLY A 349 -15.41 -4.58 18.12
N ARG A 350 -14.56 -3.79 18.76
CA ARG A 350 -13.74 -2.76 18.13
C ARG A 350 -12.27 -2.99 18.45
N THR A 351 -11.45 -2.80 17.43
CA THR A 351 -10.00 -2.78 17.53
C THR A 351 -9.48 -1.42 17.15
N GLN A 352 -8.55 -0.91 17.93
CA GLN A 352 -7.85 0.34 17.65
C GLN A 352 -6.36 0.15 17.84
N GLY A 353 -5.55 0.88 17.08
CA GLY A 353 -4.12 0.67 17.16
C GLY A 353 -3.29 1.57 16.27
N THR A 354 -2.02 1.20 16.17
CA THR A 354 -1.02 1.86 15.33
C THR A 354 -0.26 0.82 14.52
N ALA A 355 0.03 1.11 13.26
CA ALA A 355 0.89 0.29 12.43
C ALA A 355 2.07 1.11 11.89
N TYR A 356 3.23 0.48 11.79
CA TYR A 356 4.44 1.04 11.20
C TYR A 356 5.01 0.01 10.24
N VAL A 357 5.30 0.37 9.00
CA VAL A 357 5.94 -0.50 8.00
C VAL A 357 7.25 0.14 7.56
N ASP A 358 8.33 -0.63 7.62
CA ASP A 358 9.62 -0.24 7.04
C ASP A 358 9.67 -0.66 5.57
N LEU A 359 9.61 0.32 4.66
CA LEU A 359 9.63 0.09 3.21
C LEU A 359 11.05 -0.04 2.65
N ALA A 360 12.09 0.30 3.43
CA ALA A 360 13.47 0.19 2.99
C ALA A 360 13.99 -1.26 3.01
N GLN A 361 13.31 -2.15 3.73
CA GLN A 361 13.70 -3.56 3.85
C GLN A 361 12.89 -4.45 2.91
N ALA A 362 13.56 -5.41 2.25
CA ALA A 362 12.91 -6.31 1.28
C ALA A 362 11.79 -7.20 1.86
N ALA A 363 11.81 -7.45 3.18
CA ALA A 363 10.76 -8.18 3.88
C ALA A 363 9.58 -7.30 4.32
N MET A 364 9.71 -5.98 4.17
CA MET A 364 8.76 -4.96 4.63
C MET A 364 8.21 -5.25 6.04
N PRO A 365 9.08 -5.31 7.07
CA PRO A 365 8.65 -5.65 8.41
C PRO A 365 7.69 -4.57 8.93
N ALA A 366 6.50 -5.02 9.29
CA ALA A 366 5.46 -4.21 9.90
C ALA A 366 5.39 -4.48 11.41
N ARG A 367 5.22 -3.42 12.19
CA ARG A 367 4.95 -3.46 13.63
C ARG A 367 3.55 -2.95 13.86
N VAL A 368 2.71 -3.75 14.52
CA VAL A 368 1.32 -3.44 14.79
C VAL A 368 1.08 -3.51 16.29
N ASN A 369 0.64 -2.41 16.88
CA ASN A 369 0.12 -2.38 18.24
C ASN A 369 -1.40 -2.30 18.14
N ALA A 370 -2.11 -3.23 18.78
CA ALA A 370 -3.56 -3.30 18.70
C ALA A 370 -4.17 -3.53 20.08
N ARG A 371 -5.21 -2.76 20.38
CA ARG A 371 -6.13 -2.98 21.49
C ARG A 371 -7.47 -3.41 20.95
N VAL A 372 -7.90 -4.59 21.35
CA VAL A 372 -9.15 -5.24 20.96
C VAL A 372 -10.09 -5.21 22.16
N GLN A 373 -11.34 -4.80 21.96
CA GLN A 373 -12.35 -4.76 23.02
C GLN A 373 -13.71 -5.23 22.51
N GLY A 374 -14.46 -5.93 23.35
CA GLY A 374 -15.87 -6.21 23.10
C GLY A 374 -16.16 -7.29 22.07
N VAL A 375 -15.16 -8.05 21.60
CA VAL A 375 -15.35 -9.04 20.53
C VAL A 375 -16.19 -10.21 21.03
N ASN A 376 -17.24 -10.57 20.28
CA ASN A 376 -18.07 -11.72 20.59
C ASN A 376 -17.36 -13.02 20.19
N VAL A 377 -16.91 -13.79 21.19
CA VAL A 377 -16.14 -15.02 20.95
C VAL A 377 -16.96 -16.06 20.20
N ALA A 378 -18.26 -16.17 20.46
CA ALA A 378 -19.10 -17.16 19.80
C ALA A 378 -19.21 -16.91 18.29
N GLN A 379 -19.32 -15.63 17.89
CA GLN A 379 -19.33 -15.24 16.48
C GLN A 379 -17.97 -15.46 15.82
N ALA A 380 -16.88 -15.02 16.47
CA ALA A 380 -15.52 -15.16 15.95
C ALA A 380 -15.12 -16.64 15.76
N VAL A 381 -15.41 -17.50 16.74
CA VAL A 381 -15.13 -18.94 16.67
C VAL A 381 -15.98 -19.62 15.59
N ALA A 382 -17.26 -19.24 15.45
CA ALA A 382 -18.13 -19.78 14.41
C ALA A 382 -17.62 -19.45 13.00
N ALA A 383 -17.05 -18.25 12.80
CA ALA A 383 -16.44 -17.86 11.54
C ALA A 383 -15.10 -18.58 11.30
N ALA A 384 -14.21 -18.60 12.31
CA ALA A 384 -12.88 -19.19 12.19
C ALA A 384 -12.88 -20.71 12.00
N SER A 385 -13.79 -21.40 12.68
CA SER A 385 -13.86 -22.87 12.70
C SER A 385 -15.32 -23.32 12.90
N PRO A 386 -16.07 -23.59 11.81
CA PRO A 386 -17.46 -24.01 11.89
C PRO A 386 -17.71 -25.22 12.81
N GLY A 387 -16.77 -26.17 12.88
CA GLY A 387 -16.84 -27.34 13.77
C GLY A 387 -16.66 -27.04 15.27
N ALA A 388 -16.31 -25.80 15.62
CA ALA A 388 -16.20 -25.30 16.99
C ALA A 388 -17.34 -24.33 17.35
N LYS A 389 -18.34 -24.15 16.47
CA LYS A 389 -19.49 -23.28 16.71
C LYS A 389 -20.19 -23.66 18.02
N GLY A 390 -20.35 -22.67 18.88
CA GLY A 390 -21.01 -22.83 20.18
C GLY A 390 -20.18 -23.53 21.27
N LYS A 391 -18.89 -23.84 21.04
CA LYS A 391 -18.03 -24.47 22.07
C LYS A 391 -17.42 -23.48 23.08
N LEU A 392 -17.44 -22.19 22.75
CA LEU A 392 -16.94 -21.11 23.61
C LEU A 392 -17.76 -19.84 23.38
N THR A 393 -18.15 -19.19 24.46
CA THR A 393 -18.82 -17.89 24.45
C THR A 393 -18.09 -16.91 25.37
N GLY A 394 -18.49 -15.64 25.31
CA GLY A 394 -17.96 -14.58 26.16
C GLY A 394 -17.51 -13.37 25.35
N THR A 395 -16.92 -12.41 26.04
CA THR A 395 -16.41 -11.17 25.46
C THR A 395 -14.90 -11.17 25.50
N PHE A 396 -14.26 -11.06 24.33
CA PHE A 396 -12.81 -11.04 24.18
C PHE A 396 -12.27 -9.62 24.17
N GLU A 397 -11.16 -9.45 24.89
CA GLU A 397 -10.33 -8.26 24.91
C GLU A 397 -8.85 -8.66 24.83
N SER A 398 -8.03 -7.82 24.22
CA SER A 398 -6.59 -8.08 24.05
C SER A 398 -5.80 -6.80 23.86
N ASP A 399 -4.59 -6.78 24.38
CA ASP A 399 -3.55 -5.80 24.05
C ASP A 399 -2.40 -6.59 23.43
N ALA A 400 -2.08 -6.31 22.16
CA ALA A 400 -1.15 -7.10 21.37
C ALA A 400 -0.12 -6.23 20.66
N ARG A 401 1.12 -6.74 20.60
CA ARG A 401 2.21 -6.21 19.78
C ARG A 401 2.63 -7.29 18.80
N LEU A 402 2.42 -7.05 17.52
CA LEU A 402 2.69 -8.00 16.44
C LEU A 402 3.81 -7.47 15.55
N ASN A 403 4.70 -8.37 15.12
CA ASN A 403 5.67 -8.13 14.06
C ASN A 403 5.30 -9.03 12.88
N VAL A 404 5.06 -8.39 11.74
CA VAL A 404 4.48 -9.01 10.55
C VAL A 404 5.38 -8.71 9.35
N PRO A 405 6.11 -9.69 8.79
CA PRO A 405 6.91 -9.47 7.59
C PRO A 405 6.02 -9.54 6.34
N LEU A 406 5.54 -8.38 5.87
CA LEU A 406 4.57 -8.28 4.76
C LEU A 406 5.08 -8.88 3.44
N GLY A 407 6.40 -8.94 3.25
CA GLY A 407 7.04 -9.56 2.08
C GLY A 407 7.27 -11.07 2.18
N ALA A 408 6.83 -11.73 3.26
CA ALA A 408 6.97 -13.18 3.42
C ALA A 408 5.97 -13.94 2.53
N LYS A 409 6.38 -15.11 2.02
CA LYS A 409 5.50 -15.98 1.22
C LYS A 409 4.32 -16.53 2.02
N ASP A 410 4.55 -16.83 3.30
CA ASP A 410 3.53 -17.26 4.24
C ASP A 410 3.62 -16.37 5.49
N LEU A 411 2.71 -15.39 5.56
CA LEU A 411 2.59 -14.45 6.67
C LEU A 411 2.37 -15.15 8.02
N MET A 412 1.57 -16.23 8.05
CA MET A 412 1.25 -16.94 9.28
C MET A 412 2.47 -17.67 9.85
N SER A 413 3.34 -18.19 8.98
CA SER A 413 4.60 -18.81 9.42
C SER A 413 5.57 -17.84 10.09
N ALA A 414 5.56 -16.59 9.65
CA ALA A 414 6.56 -15.60 10.03
C ALA A 414 6.03 -14.56 11.03
N LEU A 415 4.75 -14.64 11.39
CA LEU A 415 4.12 -13.84 12.42
C LEU A 415 4.78 -14.10 13.78
N THR A 416 5.19 -13.02 14.45
CA THR A 416 5.62 -13.06 15.84
C THR A 416 4.94 -11.96 16.62
N GLY A 417 4.89 -12.11 17.93
CA GLY A 417 4.28 -11.09 18.77
C GLY A 417 4.10 -11.52 20.20
N ASP A 418 3.62 -10.60 21.01
CA ASP A 418 3.33 -10.81 22.40
C ASP A 418 2.21 -9.90 22.86
N GLY A 419 1.58 -10.27 23.97
CA GLY A 419 0.52 -9.47 24.54
C GLY A 419 -0.21 -10.18 25.67
N THR A 420 -1.38 -9.64 25.98
CA THR A 420 -2.30 -10.20 26.96
C THR A 420 -3.67 -10.33 26.35
N PHE A 421 -4.43 -11.35 26.76
CA PHE A 421 -5.82 -11.51 26.36
C PHE A 421 -6.68 -11.87 27.56
N ALA A 422 -7.97 -11.55 27.47
CA ALA A 422 -8.97 -12.03 28.39
C ALA A 422 -10.30 -12.29 27.67
N VAL A 423 -10.98 -13.34 28.10
CA VAL A 423 -12.37 -13.63 27.79
C VAL A 423 -13.15 -13.51 29.09
N ARG A 424 -14.16 -12.65 29.11
CA ARG A 424 -14.99 -12.39 30.28
C ARG A 424 -16.39 -12.93 30.09
N ASN A 425 -16.99 -13.36 31.20
CA ASN A 425 -18.40 -13.74 31.30
C ASN A 425 -18.80 -14.74 30.20
N GLY A 426 -18.01 -15.80 30.07
CA GLY A 426 -18.17 -16.81 29.04
C GLY A 426 -18.71 -18.11 29.57
N THR A 427 -18.97 -19.01 28.64
CA THR A 427 -19.40 -20.37 28.90
C THR A 427 -18.60 -21.29 28.00
N PHE A 428 -18.34 -22.51 28.48
CA PHE A 428 -17.89 -23.63 27.67
C PHE A 428 -19.06 -24.61 27.47
N PRO A 429 -19.88 -24.44 26.42
CA PRO A 429 -21.03 -25.30 26.19
C PRO A 429 -20.59 -26.64 25.63
N GLY A 430 -21.12 -27.72 26.19
CA GLY A 430 -20.97 -29.08 25.63
C GLY A 430 -19.54 -29.60 25.51
N MET A 431 -18.53 -28.99 26.16
CA MET A 431 -17.27 -29.69 26.34
C MET A 431 -17.57 -30.92 27.19
N ASN A 432 -17.26 -32.12 26.67
CA ASN A 432 -17.39 -33.38 27.39
C ASN A 432 -16.34 -33.53 28.53
N LEU A 433 -15.97 -32.40 29.14
CA LEU A 433 -15.40 -32.29 30.47
C LEU A 433 -16.29 -33.03 31.48
N GLU A 434 -17.57 -33.22 31.21
CA GLU A 434 -18.47 -34.07 32.00
C GLU A 434 -17.88 -35.46 32.21
N GLY A 435 -17.36 -36.15 31.19
CA GLY A 435 -16.75 -37.48 31.37
C GLY A 435 -15.49 -37.47 32.24
N THR A 436 -14.59 -36.52 32.01
CA THR A 436 -13.31 -36.43 32.72
C THR A 436 -13.45 -35.87 34.13
N LEU A 437 -14.19 -34.77 34.30
CA LEU A 437 -14.49 -34.16 35.59
C LEU A 437 -15.44 -35.02 36.40
N ALA A 438 -16.44 -35.71 35.82
CA ALA A 438 -17.26 -36.64 36.60
C ALA A 438 -16.45 -37.84 37.07
N GLY A 439 -15.48 -38.33 36.28
CA GLY A 439 -14.54 -39.34 36.74
C GLY A 439 -13.73 -38.88 37.96
N MET A 440 -13.22 -37.64 37.89
CA MET A 440 -12.46 -37.01 38.99
C MET A 440 -13.33 -36.67 40.20
N ALA A 441 -14.55 -36.18 39.98
CA ALA A 441 -15.51 -35.84 41.01
C ALA A 441 -16.07 -37.07 41.71
N LYS A 442 -16.30 -38.16 40.98
CA LYS A 442 -16.64 -39.48 41.54
C LYS A 442 -15.50 -40.07 42.35
N PHE A 443 -14.25 -39.81 41.96
CA PHE A 443 -13.08 -40.15 42.76
C PHE A 443 -12.98 -39.29 44.04
N LEU A 444 -13.26 -37.99 43.93
CA LEU A 444 -13.20 -37.00 45.02
C LEU A 444 -14.48 -36.90 45.88
N GLN A 445 -15.55 -37.63 45.52
CA GLN A 445 -16.88 -37.59 46.17
C GLN A 445 -17.50 -36.18 46.24
N MET A 446 -17.36 -35.41 45.17
CA MET A 446 -17.93 -34.07 45.05
C MET A 446 -19.05 -34.03 44.01
N GLU A 447 -20.09 -33.24 44.27
CA GLU A 447 -21.10 -32.92 43.25
C GLU A 447 -20.55 -31.84 42.31
N VAL A 448 -20.51 -32.13 41.01
CA VAL A 448 -20.21 -31.14 39.97
C VAL A 448 -21.53 -30.75 39.29
N PRO A 449 -21.81 -29.45 39.11
CA PRO A 449 -23.01 -28.99 38.40
C PRO A 449 -23.11 -29.66 37.01
N LYS A 450 -24.31 -30.15 36.67
CA LYS A 450 -24.59 -30.70 35.34
C LYS A 450 -24.85 -29.56 34.35
N GLY A 451 -24.27 -29.64 33.16
CA GLY A 451 -24.50 -28.71 32.06
C GLY A 451 -23.30 -27.79 31.76
N ASP A 452 -23.61 -26.66 31.15
CA ASP A 452 -22.64 -25.68 30.67
C ASP A 452 -21.75 -25.11 31.79
N THR A 453 -20.43 -25.14 31.58
CA THR A 453 -19.47 -24.56 32.54
C THR A 453 -19.33 -23.06 32.30
N LYS A 454 -19.84 -22.25 33.23
CA LYS A 454 -19.72 -20.79 33.21
C LYS A 454 -18.40 -20.33 33.82
N PHE A 455 -17.81 -19.29 33.25
CA PHE A 455 -16.61 -18.65 33.77
C PHE A 455 -16.70 -17.13 33.75
N SER A 456 -16.15 -16.50 34.78
CA SER A 456 -16.06 -15.05 34.90
C SER A 456 -14.86 -14.49 34.15
N TYR A 457 -13.75 -15.26 34.11
CA TYR A 457 -12.49 -14.84 33.51
C TYR A 457 -11.72 -16.03 32.95
N PHE A 458 -11.21 -15.89 31.73
CA PHE A 458 -10.22 -16.78 31.12
C PHE A 458 -9.21 -15.92 30.37
N GLY A 459 -7.97 -15.84 30.83
CA GLY A 459 -7.02 -14.89 30.24
C GLY A 459 -5.59 -15.07 30.74
N GLY A 460 -4.65 -14.43 30.07
CA GLY A 460 -3.23 -14.62 30.34
C GLY A 460 -2.30 -13.86 29.40
N ASP A 461 -1.00 -14.09 29.57
CA ASP A 461 -0.01 -13.65 28.59
C ASP A 461 0.03 -14.59 27.38
N PHE A 462 0.40 -14.05 26.23
CA PHE A 462 0.70 -14.86 25.05
C PHE A 462 1.96 -14.37 24.36
N ARG A 463 2.67 -15.30 23.73
CA ARG A 463 3.78 -15.05 22.81
C ARG A 463 3.62 -15.93 21.58
N ILE A 464 3.60 -15.32 20.41
CA ILE A 464 3.55 -16.00 19.12
C ILE A 464 4.99 -16.19 18.64
N ALA A 465 5.38 -17.44 18.43
CA ALA A 465 6.66 -17.81 17.81
C ALA A 465 6.53 -19.19 17.17
N SER A 466 7.18 -19.39 16.02
CA SER A 466 7.26 -20.69 15.36
C SER A 466 5.88 -21.35 15.13
N GLN A 467 4.90 -20.56 14.65
CA GLN A 467 3.51 -21.00 14.42
C GLN A 467 2.79 -21.54 15.67
N ARG A 468 3.29 -21.19 16.86
CA ARG A 468 2.68 -21.54 18.15
C ARG A 468 2.46 -20.30 19.00
N VAL A 469 1.39 -20.35 19.77
CA VAL A 469 1.08 -19.40 20.83
C VAL A 469 1.47 -20.04 22.15
N HIS A 470 2.41 -19.43 22.85
CA HIS A 470 2.89 -19.85 24.15
C HIS A 470 2.30 -18.94 25.24
N SER A 471 1.87 -19.52 26.35
CA SER A 471 1.38 -18.79 27.52
C SER A 471 2.09 -19.32 28.77
N ARG A 472 2.60 -18.40 29.60
CA ARG A 472 3.26 -18.77 30.86
C ARG A 472 2.30 -18.69 32.04
N ASN A 473 1.42 -17.70 32.00
CA ASN A 473 0.44 -17.39 33.02
C ASN A 473 -0.92 -17.34 32.34
N LEU A 474 -1.65 -18.45 32.37
CA LEU A 474 -3.02 -18.54 31.89
C LEU A 474 -3.93 -18.90 33.07
N ASP A 475 -4.90 -18.03 33.36
CA ASP A 475 -5.80 -18.19 34.49
C ASP A 475 -7.24 -18.39 34.01
N LEU A 476 -7.95 -19.30 34.67
CA LEU A 476 -9.37 -19.57 34.48
C LEU A 476 -10.08 -19.43 35.84
N LYS A 477 -11.16 -18.66 35.87
CA LYS A 477 -12.06 -18.51 37.02
C LYS A 477 -13.47 -18.93 36.65
N ALA A 478 -13.77 -20.20 36.84
CA ALA A 478 -15.08 -20.81 36.66
C ALA A 478 -15.82 -20.99 38.00
N GLU A 479 -17.11 -21.29 37.94
CA GLU A 479 -17.98 -21.38 39.14
C GLU A 479 -17.48 -22.38 40.20
N THR A 480 -16.88 -23.50 39.77
CA THR A 480 -16.39 -24.57 40.66
C THR A 480 -14.91 -24.89 40.48
N LEU A 481 -14.22 -24.12 39.63
CA LEU A 481 -12.82 -24.36 39.26
C LEU A 481 -12.08 -23.04 39.07
N GLU A 482 -11.02 -22.84 39.84
CA GLU A 482 -9.99 -21.86 39.52
C GLU A 482 -8.74 -22.59 39.03
N ALA A 483 -8.22 -22.29 37.85
CA ALA A 483 -7.05 -22.98 37.32
C ALA A 483 -5.99 -21.99 36.84
N SER A 484 -4.73 -22.34 37.10
CA SER A 484 -3.56 -21.66 36.53
C SER A 484 -2.77 -22.66 35.69
N LEU A 485 -2.43 -22.23 34.49
CA LEU A 485 -1.95 -23.05 33.38
C LEU A 485 -0.74 -22.39 32.72
N GLY A 486 0.19 -23.20 32.24
CA GLY A 486 1.27 -22.81 31.35
C GLY A 486 1.39 -23.82 30.21
N GLY A 487 1.70 -23.36 29.00
CA GLY A 487 1.72 -24.25 27.85
C GLY A 487 1.75 -23.54 26.51
N SER A 488 1.27 -24.24 25.48
CA SER A 488 1.15 -23.69 24.14
C SER A 488 0.07 -24.37 23.33
N PHE A 489 -0.43 -23.66 22.32
CA PHE A 489 -1.16 -24.27 21.21
C PHE A 489 -0.56 -23.86 19.87
N GLY A 490 -0.61 -24.74 18.88
CA GLY A 490 -0.16 -24.48 17.52
C GLY A 490 -1.30 -24.04 16.61
N PHE A 491 -0.94 -23.38 15.51
CA PHE A 491 -1.88 -23.07 14.43
C PHE A 491 -2.41 -24.33 13.73
N ASP A 492 -1.70 -25.45 13.89
CA ASP A 492 -2.11 -26.82 13.56
C ASP A 492 -3.17 -27.39 14.52
N GLN A 493 -3.71 -26.57 15.43
CA GLN A 493 -4.71 -26.93 16.45
C GLN A 493 -4.21 -27.87 17.55
N THR A 494 -2.91 -28.19 17.60
CA THR A 494 -2.33 -29.01 18.66
C THR A 494 -2.19 -28.20 19.94
N LEU A 495 -2.51 -28.77 21.09
CA LEU A 495 -2.37 -28.10 22.39
C LEU A 495 -1.57 -28.95 23.38
N SER A 496 -0.84 -28.26 24.26
CA SER A 496 -0.09 -28.85 25.35
C SER A 496 -0.05 -27.85 26.50
N TYR A 497 -0.80 -28.15 27.55
CA TYR A 497 -0.89 -27.34 28.75
C TYR A 497 -0.67 -28.18 29.99
N THR A 498 -0.05 -27.58 31.00
CA THR A 498 0.14 -28.14 32.33
C THR A 498 -0.24 -27.10 33.36
N GLY A 499 -0.87 -27.51 34.45
CA GLY A 499 -1.27 -26.56 35.47
C GLY A 499 -1.83 -27.22 36.72
N SER A 500 -2.41 -26.38 37.57
CA SER A 500 -3.11 -26.80 38.77
C SER A 500 -4.48 -26.14 38.84
N GLY A 501 -5.49 -26.93 39.18
CA GLY A 501 -6.85 -26.47 39.40
C GLY A 501 -7.21 -26.57 40.87
N LEU A 502 -7.82 -25.53 41.42
CA LEU A 502 -8.50 -25.51 42.70
C LEU A 502 -9.98 -25.80 42.45
N LEU A 503 -10.41 -27.00 42.81
CA LEU A 503 -11.81 -27.40 42.75
C LEU A 503 -12.51 -27.01 44.04
N THR A 504 -13.60 -26.26 43.93
CA THR A 504 -14.47 -25.93 45.07
C THR A 504 -15.79 -26.65 44.89
N GLY A 505 -16.17 -27.48 45.87
CA GLY A 505 -17.37 -28.32 45.75
C GLY A 505 -18.02 -28.61 47.10
N LYS A 506 -19.33 -28.91 47.06
CA LYS A 506 -20.04 -29.46 48.22
C LYS A 506 -19.82 -30.98 48.25
N PRO A 507 -19.54 -31.57 49.42
CA PRO A 507 -19.49 -33.03 49.55
C PRO A 507 -20.86 -33.62 49.18
N SER A 508 -20.88 -34.65 48.33
CA SER A 508 -22.11 -35.26 47.83
C SER A 508 -22.98 -35.82 48.97
N ALA A 509 -24.29 -35.60 48.92
CA ALA A 509 -25.23 -36.02 49.97
C ALA A 509 -25.56 -37.53 49.95
N GLU A 510 -25.19 -38.26 48.89
CA GLU A 510 -25.57 -39.68 48.66
C GLU A 510 -24.84 -40.73 49.53
N GLN A 511 -24.12 -40.33 50.58
CA GLN A 511 -23.43 -41.28 51.47
C GLN A 511 -24.17 -41.69 52.74
N GLN A 512 -25.48 -41.40 52.87
CA GLN A 512 -26.23 -42.00 53.99
C GLN A 512 -26.47 -43.51 53.82
N GLN A 513 -26.25 -44.11 52.63
CA GLN A 513 -26.39 -45.56 52.44
C GLN A 513 -25.33 -46.12 51.46
N GLN A 514 -24.12 -46.41 51.93
CA GLN A 514 -23.18 -47.26 51.18
C GLN A 514 -22.94 -48.60 51.89
N LYS A 515 -23.39 -49.66 51.20
CA LYS A 515 -23.18 -51.07 51.52
C LYS A 515 -21.66 -51.38 51.51
N LYS A 516 -21.28 -52.30 52.39
CA LYS A 516 -19.91 -52.72 52.68
C LYS A 516 -19.31 -53.47 51.48
N ASP A 517 -18.58 -52.77 50.62
CA ASP A 517 -17.78 -53.38 49.55
C ASP A 517 -16.34 -53.66 50.04
N ASP A 518 -15.97 -54.95 50.09
CA ASP A 518 -14.68 -55.50 50.53
C ASP A 518 -13.61 -55.46 49.42
N ASN A 519 -13.46 -54.33 48.73
CA ASN A 519 -12.44 -54.15 47.69
C ASN A 519 -11.27 -53.28 48.23
N PRO A 520 -9.97 -53.64 48.05
CA PRO A 520 -8.83 -52.88 48.59
C PRO A 520 -8.75 -51.41 48.13
N LEU A 521 -9.27 -51.08 46.95
CA LEU A 521 -9.43 -49.69 46.47
C LEU A 521 -10.48 -48.88 47.28
N GLY A 522 -11.42 -49.57 47.95
CA GLY A 522 -12.41 -48.98 48.84
C GLY A 522 -11.83 -48.46 50.16
N GLY A 523 -10.68 -49.00 50.60
CA GLY A 523 -9.96 -48.53 51.78
C GLY A 523 -9.33 -47.14 51.58
N LEU A 524 -8.69 -46.92 50.42
CA LEU A 524 -8.17 -45.60 50.02
C LEU A 524 -9.30 -44.57 49.91
N ARG A 525 -10.43 -44.93 49.28
CA ARG A 525 -11.62 -44.07 49.20
C ARG A 525 -12.18 -43.66 50.57
N ARG A 526 -12.12 -44.55 51.57
CA ARG A 526 -12.54 -44.24 52.95
C ARG A 526 -11.61 -43.22 53.61
N VAL A 527 -10.30 -43.40 53.49
CA VAL A 527 -9.30 -42.47 54.07
C VAL A 527 -9.39 -41.10 53.40
N PHE A 528 -9.50 -41.04 52.06
CA PHE A 528 -9.71 -39.78 51.34
C PHE A 528 -11.05 -39.11 51.70
N GLY A 529 -12.14 -39.86 51.79
CA GLY A 529 -13.44 -39.35 52.22
C GLY A 529 -13.44 -38.80 53.66
N GLN A 530 -12.63 -39.37 54.55
CA GLN A 530 -12.48 -38.87 55.94
C GLN A 530 -11.67 -37.57 56.01
N VAL A 531 -10.62 -37.42 55.21
CA VAL A 531 -9.78 -36.21 55.16
C VAL A 531 -10.49 -35.07 54.41
N ALA A 532 -11.25 -35.38 53.36
CA ALA A 532 -12.09 -34.41 52.65
C ALA A 532 -13.24 -33.86 53.51
N ARG A 533 -13.71 -34.61 54.52
CA ARG A 533 -14.70 -34.14 55.52
C ARG A 533 -14.12 -33.16 56.54
N GLN A 534 -12.82 -33.20 56.80
CA GLN A 534 -12.15 -32.38 57.83
C GLN A 534 -11.46 -31.14 57.28
N THR A 535 -11.30 -31.04 55.96
CA THR A 535 -10.63 -29.90 55.32
C THR A 535 -11.63 -29.17 54.43
N ILE A 536 -11.67 -27.84 54.56
CA ILE A 536 -12.56 -26.92 53.83
C ILE A 536 -12.59 -27.32 52.35
N GLY A 537 -13.79 -27.37 51.74
CA GLY A 537 -14.14 -28.00 50.45
C GLY A 537 -13.42 -27.49 49.20
N GLN A 538 -12.09 -27.43 49.24
CA GLN A 538 -11.16 -26.97 48.22
C GLN A 538 -10.03 -27.98 48.05
N MET A 539 -9.90 -28.52 46.84
CA MET A 539 -8.87 -29.51 46.48
C MET A 539 -8.01 -28.96 45.34
N ARG A 540 -6.68 -28.96 45.53
CA ARG A 540 -5.73 -28.64 44.46
C ARG A 540 -5.38 -29.90 43.68
N VAL A 541 -5.59 -29.85 42.36
CA VAL A 541 -5.40 -30.97 41.45
C VAL A 541 -4.42 -30.57 40.34
N PRO A 542 -3.25 -31.21 40.24
CA PRO A 542 -2.35 -31.02 39.11
C PRO A 542 -2.83 -31.79 37.88
N PHE A 543 -2.88 -31.14 36.72
CA PHE A 543 -3.36 -31.75 35.48
C PHE A 543 -2.57 -31.30 34.26
N SER A 544 -2.66 -32.08 33.18
CA SER A 544 -2.18 -31.72 31.85
C SER A 544 -3.28 -31.91 30.82
N VAL A 545 -3.30 -31.05 29.81
CA VAL A 545 -4.19 -31.12 28.66
C VAL A 545 -3.34 -31.22 27.40
N THR A 546 -3.52 -32.30 26.64
CA THR A 546 -2.82 -32.52 25.35
C THR A 546 -3.83 -32.84 24.25
N GLY A 547 -3.40 -33.01 23.00
CA GLY A 547 -4.28 -33.36 21.88
C GLY A 547 -4.61 -32.15 21.00
N THR A 548 -5.89 -32.01 20.62
CA THR A 548 -6.35 -30.90 19.76
C THR A 548 -7.54 -30.16 20.38
N PHE A 549 -7.90 -28.99 19.86
CA PHE A 549 -9.11 -28.28 20.29
C PHE A 549 -10.42 -29.07 20.06
N GLN A 550 -10.41 -30.05 19.15
CA GLN A 550 -11.56 -30.90 18.89
C GLN A 550 -11.61 -32.14 19.79
N ASP A 551 -10.44 -32.69 20.14
CA ASP A 551 -10.28 -33.86 21.01
C ASP A 551 -9.21 -33.60 22.10
N PRO A 552 -9.55 -32.79 23.13
CA PRO A 552 -8.63 -32.52 24.22
C PRO A 552 -8.55 -33.72 25.17
N LYS A 553 -7.31 -34.14 25.49
CA LYS A 553 -7.01 -35.25 26.39
C LYS A 553 -6.52 -34.73 27.73
N PHE A 554 -7.26 -35.04 28.78
CA PHE A 554 -6.97 -34.63 30.15
C PHE A 554 -6.30 -35.76 30.92
N LEU A 555 -5.19 -35.45 31.60
CA LEU A 555 -4.44 -36.40 32.43
C LEU A 555 -4.12 -35.78 33.79
N LEU A 556 -4.19 -36.60 34.85
CA LEU A 556 -3.70 -36.25 36.17
C LEU A 556 -2.18 -36.45 36.22
N VAL A 557 -1.45 -35.42 36.63
CA VAL A 557 0.04 -35.45 36.66
C VAL A 557 0.57 -35.58 38.10
N GLY A 558 -0.31 -35.88 39.06
CA GLY A 558 0.05 -36.07 40.47
C GLY A 558 -1.16 -36.33 41.35
N SER A 559 -0.91 -36.51 42.65
CA SER A 559 -1.96 -36.71 43.65
C SER A 559 -2.62 -35.39 44.05
N PRO A 560 -3.96 -35.32 44.11
CA PRO A 560 -4.68 -34.17 44.67
C PRO A 560 -4.26 -33.88 46.11
N THR A 561 -4.15 -32.60 46.46
CA THR A 561 -3.80 -32.14 47.80
C THR A 561 -4.87 -31.21 48.35
N PRO A 562 -5.30 -31.36 49.62
CA PRO A 562 -6.24 -30.43 50.22
C PRO A 562 -5.56 -29.07 50.46
N VAL A 563 -6.30 -27.99 50.22
CA VAL A 563 -5.85 -26.64 50.57
C VAL A 563 -6.24 -26.37 52.02
N ARG A 564 -5.25 -26.09 52.87
CA ARG A 564 -5.44 -25.80 54.30
C ARG A 564 -5.82 -24.35 54.55
#